data_AF-A0A543IKP0-F1
#
_entry.id   AF-A0A543IKP0-F1
#
_cell.length_a   1.000
_cell.length_b   1.000
_cell.length_c   1.000
_cell.angle_alpha   90.00
_cell.angle_beta   90.00
_cell.angle_gamma   90.00
#
_symmetry.space_group_name_H-M   'P 1'
#
loop_
_entity.id
_entity.type
_entity.pdbx_description
1 polymer ?
#
loop_
_entity_poly.entity_id
_entity_poly.type
_entity_poly.pdbx_seq_one_letter_code
_entity_poly.pdbx_strand_id
1 'polypeptide(L)'
;MAGRNSGRVSALSLPIDARATSEFRAFRARTPLFTVAAGQVLVTLTLPERLSAGDVEFARRLADQASAYAAEVERLYRSGSRPLRSPGRSGKGRAA
;
A
#
# COMPACT_ATOMS: atom_id res chain seq x y z
N MET A 1 7.08 -19.82 34.86
CA MET A 1 8.19 -19.38 33.99
C MET A 1 7.60 -18.88 32.68
N ALA A 2 7.51 -17.56 32.49
CA ALA A 2 7.02 -16.96 31.24
C ALA A 2 8.19 -16.78 30.28
N GLY A 3 8.30 -17.66 29.28
CA GLY A 3 9.21 -17.46 28.17
C GLY A 3 8.73 -16.25 27.37
N ARG A 4 9.45 -15.13 27.48
CA ARG A 4 9.30 -14.01 26.55
C ARG A 4 9.76 -14.50 25.18
N ASN A 5 8.82 -14.91 24.34
CA ASN A 5 9.09 -15.18 22.94
C ASN A 5 9.43 -13.83 22.30
N SER A 6 10.72 -13.49 22.24
CA SER A 6 11.21 -12.35 21.47
C SER A 6 10.96 -12.69 20.00
N GLY A 7 9.76 -12.33 19.52
CA GLY A 7 9.30 -12.66 18.18
C GLY A 7 10.31 -12.16 17.16
N ARG A 8 10.90 -13.09 16.41
CA ARG A 8 11.77 -12.74 15.28
C ARG A 8 10.90 -12.05 14.23
N VAL A 9 11.22 -10.80 13.93
CA VAL A 9 10.59 -10.06 12.83
C VAL A 9 11.38 -10.35 11.56
N SER A 10 10.73 -10.99 10.59
CA SER A 10 11.25 -11.10 9.23
C SER A 10 10.66 -9.97 8.39
N ALA A 11 11.52 -9.18 7.75
CA ALA A 11 11.11 -8.14 6.81
C ALA A 11 11.25 -8.65 5.37
N LEU A 12 10.24 -8.39 4.54
CA LEU A 12 10.24 -8.70 3.12
C LEU A 12 9.93 -7.42 2.34
N SER A 13 10.87 -6.98 1.50
CA SER A 13 10.67 -5.85 0.59
C SER A 13 10.29 -6.37 -0.79
N LEU A 14 9.14 -5.91 -1.30
CA LEU A 14 8.60 -6.32 -2.60
C LEU A 14 8.60 -5.13 -3.56
N PRO A 15 9.18 -5.28 -4.78
CA PRO A 15 9.05 -4.27 -5.80
C PRO A 15 7.60 -4.24 -6.31
N ILE A 16 6.96 -3.08 -6.23
CA ILE A 16 5.62 -2.85 -6.77
C ILE A 16 5.76 -2.29 -8.18
N ASP A 17 5.17 -2.95 -9.17
CA ASP A 17 5.11 -2.50 -10.55
C ASP A 17 3.66 -2.25 -10.99
N ALA A 18 3.45 -1.87 -12.25
CA ALA A 18 2.12 -1.58 -12.80
C ALA A 18 1.17 -2.79 -12.82
N ARG A 19 1.65 -4.01 -12.54
CA ARG A 19 0.86 -5.23 -12.46
C ARG A 19 0.57 -5.65 -11.03
N ALA A 20 1.08 -4.93 -10.03
CA ALA A 20 0.77 -5.21 -8.65
C ALA A 20 -0.73 -5.01 -8.38
N THR A 21 -1.31 -5.92 -7.60
CA THR A 21 -2.74 -5.89 -7.26
C THR A 21 -2.95 -6.21 -5.79
N SER A 22 -4.05 -5.72 -5.23
CA SER A 22 -4.52 -6.15 -3.91
C SER A 22 -6.02 -6.42 -3.97
N GLU A 23 -6.47 -7.49 -3.33
CA GLU A 23 -7.87 -7.93 -3.37
C GLU A 23 -8.30 -8.45 -2.00
N PHE A 24 -9.49 -8.03 -1.56
CA PHE A 24 -10.20 -8.66 -0.45
C PHE A 24 -11.35 -9.50 -0.97
N ARG A 25 -11.38 -10.79 -0.62
CA ARG A 25 -12.49 -11.70 -0.93
C ARG A 25 -13.16 -12.16 0.36
N ALA A 26 -14.36 -11.65 0.59
CA ALA A 26 -15.24 -12.15 1.64
C ALA A 26 -15.99 -13.40 1.14
N PHE A 27 -16.09 -14.40 2.00
CA PHE A 27 -16.87 -15.60 1.72
C PHE A 27 -17.85 -15.88 2.85
N ARG A 28 -19.03 -16.41 2.51
CA ARG A 28 -20.03 -16.77 3.52
C ARG A 28 -19.73 -18.08 4.27
N ALA A 29 -19.02 -19.00 3.63
CA ALA A 29 -18.79 -20.36 4.13
C ALA A 29 -17.30 -20.74 4.27
N ARG A 30 -16.38 -19.77 4.16
CA ARG A 30 -14.93 -19.99 4.37
C ARG A 30 -14.25 -18.73 4.90
N THR A 31 -13.04 -18.89 5.41
CA THR A 31 -12.21 -17.77 5.89
C THR A 31 -12.01 -16.74 4.79
N PRO A 32 -12.30 -15.46 5.04
CA PRO A 32 -12.03 -14.40 4.07
C PRO A 32 -10.52 -14.24 3.87
N LEU A 33 -10.15 -13.81 2.67
CA LEU A 33 -8.76 -13.66 2.26
C LEU A 33 -8.49 -12.22 1.84
N PHE A 34 -7.41 -11.66 2.34
CA PHE A 34 -6.80 -10.45 1.77
C PHE A 34 -5.49 -10.83 1.11
N THR A 35 -5.36 -10.51 -0.18
CA THR A 35 -4.22 -10.91 -0.99
C THR A 35 -3.55 -9.70 -1.62
N VAL A 36 -2.22 -9.66 -1.58
CA VAL A 36 -1.38 -8.69 -2.29
C VAL A 36 -0.46 -9.46 -3.22
N ALA A 37 -0.50 -9.15 -4.51
CA ALA A 37 0.37 -9.73 -5.53
C ALA A 37 1.27 -8.64 -6.11
N ALA A 38 2.57 -8.91 -6.19
CA ALA A 38 3.57 -8.03 -6.81
C ALA A 38 4.65 -8.87 -7.50
N GLY A 39 4.69 -8.81 -8.83
CA GLY A 39 5.57 -9.66 -9.64
C GLY A 39 5.30 -11.15 -9.39
N GLN A 40 6.31 -11.86 -8.89
CA GLN A 40 6.25 -13.30 -8.57
C GLN A 40 5.93 -13.57 -7.08
N VAL A 41 5.65 -12.54 -6.29
CA VAL A 41 5.35 -12.70 -4.86
C VAL A 41 3.86 -12.51 -4.59
N LEU A 42 3.31 -13.43 -3.82
CA LEU A 42 1.94 -13.42 -3.31
C LEU A 42 1.96 -13.45 -1.79
N VAL A 43 1.35 -12.44 -1.17
CA VAL A 43 1.10 -12.39 0.27
C VAL A 43 -0.39 -12.58 0.48
N THR A 44 -0.80 -13.52 1.32
CA THR A 44 -2.21 -13.73 1.70
C THR A 44 -2.34 -13.73 3.20
N LEU A 45 -3.23 -12.87 3.71
CA LEU A 45 -3.62 -12.83 5.11
C LEU A 45 -4.94 -13.60 5.27
N THR A 46 -4.93 -14.59 6.15
CA THR A 46 -6.11 -15.35 6.57
C THR A 46 -6.54 -14.88 7.94
N LEU A 47 -7.86 -14.93 8.21
CA LEU A 47 -8.36 -14.72 9.56
C LEU A 47 -8.24 -16.00 10.40
N PRO A 48 -8.02 -15.88 11.71
CA PRO A 48 -8.18 -17.00 12.63
C PRO A 48 -9.64 -17.45 12.68
N GLU A 49 -9.88 -18.72 13.00
CA GLU A 49 -11.23 -19.30 13.10
C GLU A 49 -12.10 -18.62 14.16
N ARG A 50 -11.48 -18.05 15.19
CA ARG A 50 -12.14 -17.29 16.26
C ARG A 50 -11.55 -15.90 16.30
N LEU A 51 -12.39 -14.90 16.06
CA LEU A 51 -11.99 -13.50 16.14
C LEU A 51 -12.07 -12.99 17.59
N SER A 52 -11.06 -12.22 17.97
CA SER A 52 -11.00 -11.44 19.19
C SER A 52 -11.10 -9.94 18.87
N ALA A 53 -11.25 -9.11 19.91
CA ALA A 53 -11.19 -7.66 19.76
C ALA A 53 -9.85 -7.20 19.15
N GLY A 54 -8.74 -7.90 19.47
CA GLY A 54 -7.42 -7.61 18.93
C GLY A 54 -7.34 -7.81 17.41
N ASP A 55 -8.02 -8.82 16.87
CA ASP A 55 -8.07 -9.06 15.42
C ASP A 55 -8.85 -7.95 14.70
N VAL A 56 -9.93 -7.47 15.31
CA VAL A 56 -10.72 -6.34 14.79
C VAL A 56 -9.88 -5.05 14.80
N GLU A 57 -9.15 -4.79 15.88
CA GLU A 57 -8.24 -3.64 15.96
C GLU A 57 -7.11 -3.74 14.95
N PHE A 58 -6.51 -4.92 14.77
CA PHE A 58 -5.51 -5.17 13.75
C PHE A 58 -6.04 -4.86 12.35
N ALA A 59 -7.24 -5.36 12.00
CA ALA A 59 -7.85 -5.13 10.69
C ALA A 59 -8.13 -3.64 10.44
N ARG A 60 -8.61 -2.90 11.45
CA ARG A 60 -8.81 -1.44 11.36
C ARG A 60 -7.49 -0.71 11.12
N ARG A 61 -6.46 -1.02 11.92
CA ARG A 61 -5.13 -0.41 11.75
C ARG A 61 -4.52 -0.72 10.39
N LEU A 62 -4.69 -1.94 9.88
CA LEU A 62 -4.24 -2.30 8.53
C LEU A 62 -4.92 -1.42 7.47
N ALA A 63 -6.24 -1.22 7.56
CA ALA A 63 -6.98 -0.36 6.65
C ALA A 63 -6.53 1.11 6.73
N ASP A 64 -6.34 1.63 7.95
CA ASP A 64 -5.88 3.01 8.16
C ASP A 64 -4.48 3.24 7.56
N GLN A 65 -3.55 2.30 7.78
CA GLN A 65 -2.21 2.39 7.22
C GLN A 65 -2.21 2.28 5.69
N ALA A 66 -3.03 1.38 5.12
CA ALA A 66 -3.18 1.26 3.67
C ALA A 66 -3.76 2.54 3.04
N SER A 67 -4.74 3.16 3.71
CA SER A 67 -5.32 4.44 3.28
C SER A 67 -4.31 5.58 3.33
N ALA A 68 -3.53 5.69 4.42
CA ALA A 68 -2.47 6.68 4.55
C ALA A 68 -1.38 6.51 3.48
N TYR A 69 -0.98 5.27 3.20
CA TYR A 69 -0.06 4.96 2.11
C TYR A 69 -0.61 5.40 0.74
N ALA A 70 -1.88 5.10 0.44
CA ALA A 70 -2.52 5.50 -0.81
C ALA A 70 -2.54 7.04 -0.98
N ALA A 71 -2.89 7.78 0.07
CA ALA A 71 -2.88 9.23 0.07
C ALA A 71 -1.48 9.81 -0.23
N GLU A 72 -0.44 9.19 0.34
CA GLU A 72 0.95 9.60 0.10
C GLU A 72 1.41 9.30 -1.33
N VAL A 73 1.04 8.13 -1.88
CA VAL A 73 1.28 7.80 -3.29
C VAL A 73 0.62 8.83 -4.22
N GLU A 74 -0.63 9.21 -3.95
CA GLU A 74 -1.32 10.25 -4.73
C GLU A 74 -0.60 11.61 -4.62
N ARG A 75 -0.18 12.00 -3.42
CA ARG A 75 0.54 13.25 -3.18
C ARG A 75 1.84 13.29 -3.98
N LEU A 76 2.62 12.20 -3.92
CA LEU A 76 3.88 12.06 -4.65
C LEU A 76 3.65 12.09 -6.17
N TYR A 77 2.65 11.33 -6.66
CA TYR A 77 2.27 11.33 -8.07
C TYR A 77 1.92 12.74 -8.56
N ARG A 78 1.10 13.49 -7.83
CA ARG A 78 0.74 14.88 -8.17
C ARG A 78 1.96 15.81 -8.13
N SER A 79 2.88 15.60 -7.20
CA SER A 79 4.10 16.42 -7.07
C SER A 79 5.10 16.20 -8.21
N GLY A 80 5.26 14.95 -8.67
CA GLY A 80 6.10 14.58 -9.81
C GLY A 80 5.45 14.88 -11.17
N SER A 81 4.12 14.99 -11.21
CA SER A 81 3.34 15.28 -12.42
C SER A 81 3.14 16.78 -12.67
N ARG A 82 3.68 17.66 -11.81
CA ARG A 82 3.70 19.10 -12.10
C ARG A 82 4.65 19.32 -13.27
N PRO A 83 4.18 19.69 -14.48
CA PRO A 83 5.10 20.06 -15.54
C PRO A 83 5.95 21.19 -14.96
N LEU A 84 7.27 21.12 -15.12
CA LEU A 84 8.07 22.33 -14.99
C LEU A 84 7.35 23.34 -15.86
N ARG A 85 6.75 24.37 -15.26
CA ARG A 85 6.28 25.53 -16.00
C ARG A 85 7.52 25.99 -16.73
N SER A 86 7.62 25.67 -18.03
CA SER A 86 8.69 26.19 -18.86
C SER A 86 8.64 27.69 -18.63
N PRO A 87 9.73 28.33 -18.17
CA PRO A 87 9.75 29.77 -18.13
C PRO A 87 9.48 30.20 -19.57
N GLY A 88 8.31 30.81 -19.77
CA GLY A 88 7.85 31.22 -21.07
C GLY A 88 8.97 32.00 -21.73
N ARG A 89 9.38 31.50 -22.90
CA ARG A 89 10.21 32.18 -23.87
C ARG A 89 9.42 33.43 -24.32
N SER A 90 9.41 34.48 -23.50
CA SER A 90 8.90 35.79 -23.88
C SER A 90 10.00 36.54 -24.62
N GLY A 91 9.86 36.58 -25.94
CA GLY A 91 10.25 37.71 -26.77
C GLY A 91 11.73 37.84 -27.12
N LYS A 92 12.17 37.15 -28.18
CA LYS A 92 13.24 37.67 -29.03
C LYS A 92 12.69 37.89 -30.44
N GLY A 93 12.68 39.16 -30.86
CA GLY A 93 12.30 39.66 -32.19
C GLY A 93 11.41 40.90 -32.05
N ARG A 94 11.66 42.05 -32.69
CA ARG A 94 12.53 42.36 -33.84
C ARG A 94 12.57 43.90 -34.03
N ALA A 95 13.73 44.40 -34.50
CA ALA A 95 13.98 45.61 -35.32
C ALA A 95 13.36 46.97 -34.95
N ALA A 96 14.21 47.99 -34.70
CA ALA A 96 14.64 49.01 -35.69
C ALA A 96 15.85 49.77 -35.12
#